data_AF-A0A2T8HG99-F1
#
_entry.id   AF-A0A2T8HG99-F1
#
_cell.length_a   1.000
_cell.length_b   1.000
_cell.length_c   1.000
_cell.angle_alpha   90.00
_cell.angle_beta   90.00
_cell.angle_gamma   90.00
#
_symmetry.space_group_name_H-M   'P 1'
#
loop_
_entity.id
_entity.type
_entity.pdbx_description
1 polymer ?
#
loop_
_entity_poly.entity_id
_entity_poly.type
_entity_poly.pdbx_seq_one_letter_code
_entity_poly.pdbx_strand_id
1 'polypeptide(L)'
;MVYIRQFVMAVVLTIAASSIIPLRSEAQCAMCTLNAENSTKEGNTQGKGLNDGILFLLAMPFIIGAGIGILWYKKYRVKPQRKFL
;
A
#
# COMPACT_ATOMS: atom_id res chain seq x y z
N MET A 1 43.49 -1.47 -3.55
CA MET A 1 42.29 -1.18 -4.39
C MET A 1 41.52 -2.43 -4.80
N VAL A 2 42.16 -3.50 -5.27
CA VAL A 2 41.48 -4.75 -5.67
C VAL A 2 40.72 -5.39 -4.49
N TYR A 3 41.35 -5.56 -3.32
CA TYR A 3 40.69 -6.12 -2.14
C TYR A 3 39.54 -5.28 -1.59
N ILE A 4 39.65 -3.94 -1.65
CA ILE A 4 38.57 -3.02 -1.27
C ILE A 4 37.38 -3.16 -2.23
N ARG A 5 37.64 -3.26 -3.54
CA ARG A 5 36.57 -3.46 -4.53
C ARG A 5 35.89 -4.82 -4.32
N GLN A 6 36.67 -5.87 -4.07
CA GLN A 6 36.13 -7.21 -3.79
C GLN A 6 35.30 -7.23 -2.50
N PHE A 7 35.77 -6.54 -1.44
CA PHE A 7 35.05 -6.42 -0.18
C PHE A 7 33.72 -5.65 -0.33
N VAL A 8 33.74 -4.51 -1.03
CA VAL A 8 32.52 -3.73 -1.31
C VAL A 8 31.52 -4.54 -2.13
N MET A 9 31.98 -5.25 -3.16
CA MET A 9 31.11 -6.10 -3.98
C MET A 9 30.50 -7.24 -3.16
N ALA A 10 31.28 -7.88 -2.27
CA ALA A 10 30.78 -8.92 -1.39
C ALA A 10 29.72 -8.40 -0.41
N VAL A 11 29.92 -7.21 0.18
CA VAL A 11 28.95 -6.57 1.08
C VAL A 11 27.66 -6.19 0.34
N VAL A 12 27.77 -5.64 -0.88
CA VAL A 12 26.59 -5.31 -1.68
C VAL A 12 25.82 -6.57 -2.06
N LEU A 13 26.52 -7.64 -2.41
CA LEU A 13 25.90 -8.91 -2.79
C LEU A 13 25.19 -9.58 -1.61
N THR A 14 25.75 -9.54 -0.40
CA THR A 14 25.09 -10.10 0.79
C THR A 14 23.85 -9.30 1.21
N ILE A 15 23.87 -7.97 1.07
CA ILE A 15 22.71 -7.11 1.34
C ILE A 15 21.61 -7.32 0.28
N ALA A 16 21.98 -7.50 -0.98
CA ALA A 16 21.01 -7.80 -2.04
C ALA A 16 20.39 -9.20 -1.88
N ALA A 17 21.15 -10.17 -1.39
CA ALA A 17 20.65 -11.51 -1.15
C ALA A 17 19.65 -11.57 0.02
N SER A 18 19.82 -10.73 1.05
CA SER A 18 18.91 -10.70 2.21
C SER A 18 17.53 -10.12 1.89
N SER A 19 17.39 -9.35 0.79
CA SER A 19 16.11 -8.77 0.36
C SER A 19 15.18 -9.76 -0.34
N ILE A 20 15.67 -10.97 -0.67
CA ILE A 20 14.90 -12.04 -1.33
C ILE A 20 14.19 -12.92 -0.29
N ILE A 21 14.56 -12.81 0.99
CA ILE A 21 13.92 -13.57 2.05
C ILE A 21 12.57 -12.91 2.35
N PRO A 22 11.44 -13.61 2.16
CA PRO A 22 10.15 -13.09 2.58
C PRO A 22 10.17 -13.00 4.10
N LEU A 23 10.41 -11.81 4.63
CA LEU A 23 10.12 -11.49 6.02
C LEU A 23 8.64 -11.80 6.20
N ARG A 24 8.31 -12.80 7.01
CA ARG A 24 6.94 -12.98 7.50
C ARG A 24 6.60 -11.66 8.18
N SER A 25 5.81 -10.83 7.50
CA SER A 25 5.26 -9.62 8.10
C SER A 25 4.18 -10.08 9.07
N GLU A 26 4.60 -10.53 10.25
CA GLU A 26 3.84 -10.23 11.45
C GLU A 26 3.71 -8.71 11.44
N ALA A 27 2.54 -8.21 11.04
CA ALA A 27 2.31 -6.79 11.05
C ALA A 27 2.66 -6.32 12.46
N GLN A 28 3.68 -5.48 12.62
CA GLN A 28 4.07 -4.92 13.92
C GLN A 28 3.00 -3.97 14.51
N CYS A 29 1.77 -4.04 14.00
CA CYS A 29 0.59 -3.36 14.47
C CYS A 29 -0.65 -4.27 14.52
N ALA A 30 -0.53 -5.61 14.40
CA ALA A 30 -1.67 -6.52 14.62
C ALA A 30 -2.12 -6.53 16.09
N MET A 31 -1.24 -6.12 17.02
CA MET A 31 -1.57 -5.95 18.43
C MET A 31 -2.68 -4.90 18.65
N CYS A 32 -2.71 -3.82 17.87
CA CYS A 32 -3.74 -2.78 18.02
C CYS A 32 -5.13 -3.29 17.63
N THR A 33 -5.23 -4.03 16.53
CA THR A 33 -6.49 -4.62 16.08
C THR A 33 -6.93 -5.77 16.98
N LEU A 34 -6.00 -6.66 17.38
CA LEU A 34 -6.30 -7.76 18.30
C LEU A 34 -6.72 -7.27 19.69
N ASN A 35 -6.09 -6.22 20.23
CA ASN A 35 -6.51 -5.62 21.50
C ASN A 35 -7.86 -4.90 21.38
N ALA A 36 -8.14 -4.23 20.27
CA ALA A 36 -9.46 -3.62 20.04
C ALA A 36 -10.57 -4.68 19.93
N GLU A 37 -10.33 -5.78 19.21
CA GLU A 37 -11.25 -6.90 19.10
C GLU A 37 -11.45 -7.64 20.43
N ASN A 38 -10.37 -7.89 21.18
CA ASN A 38 -10.46 -8.53 22.50
C ASN A 38 -11.15 -7.64 23.53
N SER A 39 -10.89 -6.32 23.53
CA SER A 39 -11.63 -5.37 24.36
C SER A 39 -13.13 -5.44 24.07
N THR A 40 -13.50 -5.66 22.80
CA THR A 40 -14.90 -5.76 22.38
C THR A 40 -15.59 -7.03 22.87
N LYS A 41 -14.84 -8.14 22.98
CA LYS A 41 -15.35 -9.40 23.56
C LYS A 41 -15.65 -9.27 25.06
N GLU A 42 -14.95 -8.38 25.77
CA GLU A 42 -15.17 -8.08 27.19
C GLU A 42 -16.22 -6.97 27.41
N GLY A 43 -16.94 -6.55 26.37
CA GLY A 43 -18.06 -5.60 26.46
C GLY A 43 -17.72 -4.16 26.07
N ASN A 44 -16.47 -3.84 25.70
CA ASN A 44 -16.08 -2.51 25.24
C ASN A 44 -16.53 -2.26 23.79
N THR A 45 -17.38 -1.27 23.52
CA THR A 45 -17.89 -1.04 22.16
C THR A 45 -16.95 -0.23 21.26
N GLN A 46 -15.86 0.35 21.79
CA GLN A 46 -14.98 1.24 21.03
C GLN A 46 -14.17 0.54 19.93
N GLY A 47 -13.97 -0.77 20.02
CA GLY A 47 -13.26 -1.56 19.00
C GLY A 47 -14.16 -2.04 17.85
N LYS A 48 -15.48 -1.89 17.94
CA LYS A 48 -16.42 -2.32 16.88
C LYS A 48 -16.25 -1.46 15.63
N GLY A 49 -16.06 -2.11 14.47
CA GLY A 49 -16.00 -1.44 13.17
C GLY A 49 -14.66 -0.77 12.83
N LEU A 50 -13.62 -0.95 13.66
CA LEU A 50 -12.30 -0.38 13.39
C LEU A 50 -11.69 -0.91 12.07
N ASN A 51 -11.82 -2.21 11.81
CA ASN A 51 -11.31 -2.82 10.57
C ASN A 51 -12.06 -2.31 9.34
N ASP A 52 -13.37 -2.10 9.45
CA ASP A 52 -14.18 -1.51 8.38
C ASP A 52 -13.73 -0.07 8.07
N GLY A 53 -13.38 0.70 9.11
CA GLY A 53 -12.79 2.04 8.97
C GLY A 53 -11.42 2.02 8.28
N ILE A 54 -10.55 1.08 8.61
CA ILE A 54 -9.24 0.91 7.96
C ILE A 54 -9.41 0.56 6.48
N LEU A 55 -10.28 -0.40 6.16
CA LEU A 55 -10.59 -0.78 4.78
C LEU A 55 -11.20 0.38 3.98
N PHE A 56 -12.08 1.16 4.61
CA PHE A 56 -12.66 2.36 4.01
C PHE A 56 -11.58 3.40 3.67
N LEU A 57 -10.70 3.74 4.62
CA LEU A 57 -9.61 4.69 4.42
C LEU A 57 -8.60 4.21 3.37
N LEU A 58 -8.33 2.91 3.32
CA LEU A 58 -7.44 2.30 2.33
C LEU A 58 -8.06 2.29 0.92
N ALA A 59 -9.38 2.07 0.80
CA ALA A 59 -10.07 2.08 -0.49
C ALA A 59 -10.23 3.50 -1.07
N MET A 60 -10.39 4.51 -0.22
CA MET A 60 -10.60 5.91 -0.60
C MET A 60 -9.64 6.45 -1.68
N PRO A 61 -8.30 6.36 -1.53
CA PRO A 61 -7.36 6.92 -2.51
C PRO A 61 -7.49 6.26 -3.89
N PHE A 62 -7.80 4.96 -3.96
CA PHE A 62 -7.99 4.27 -5.24
C PHE A 62 -9.28 4.72 -5.93
N ILE A 63 -10.36 4.87 -5.18
CA ILE A 63 -11.64 5.36 -5.71
C ILE A 63 -11.47 6.79 -6.25
N ILE A 64 -10.81 7.66 -5.49
CA ILE A 64 -10.53 9.05 -5.91
C ILE A 64 -9.65 9.06 -7.16
N GLY A 65 -8.57 8.29 -7.17
CA GLY A 65 -7.67 8.18 -8.33
C GLY A 65 -8.38 7.68 -9.59
N ALA A 66 -9.22 6.65 -9.46
CA ALA A 66 -10.03 6.13 -10.56
C ALA A 66 -11.02 7.18 -11.07
N GLY A 67 -11.70 7.90 -10.18
CA GLY A 67 -12.61 8.97 -10.55
C GLY A 67 -11.92 10.09 -11.34
N ILE A 68 -10.79 10.58 -10.84
CA ILE A 68 -9.97 11.59 -11.53
C ILE A 68 -9.50 11.07 -12.89
N GLY A 69 -9.01 9.83 -12.96
CA GLY A 69 -8.55 9.20 -14.19
C GLY A 69 -9.64 9.10 -15.25
N ILE A 70 -10.86 8.70 -14.86
CA ILE A 70 -12.03 8.62 -15.76
C ILE A 70 -12.41 10.02 -16.27
N LEU A 71 -12.52 11.01 -15.38
CA LEU A 71 -12.87 12.38 -15.77
C LEU A 71 -11.83 12.98 -16.72
N TRP A 72 -10.54 12.77 -16.44
CA TRP A 72 -9.46 13.20 -17.31
C TRP A 72 -9.54 12.51 -18.68
N TYR A 73 -9.72 11.19 -18.72
CA TYR A 73 -9.86 10.45 -19.97
C TYR A 73 -11.04 10.97 -20.81
N LYS A 74 -12.21 11.15 -20.19
CA LYS A 74 -13.40 11.69 -20.89
C LYS A 74 -13.20 13.13 -21.35
N LYS A 75 -12.49 13.98 -20.61
CA LYS A 75 -12.28 15.37 -20.99
C LYS A 75 -11.26 15.53 -22.12
N TYR A 76 -10.19 14.75 -22.10
CA TYR A 76 -9.04 14.96 -22.99
C TYR A 76 -8.93 13.94 -24.15
N ARG A 77 -9.72 12.86 -24.14
CA ARG A 77 -9.78 11.90 -25.27
C ARG A 77 -11.05 11.98 -26.12
N VAL A 78 -11.92 12.96 -25.91
CA VAL A 78 -13.02 13.21 -26.86
C VAL A 78 -12.40 13.75 -28.16
N LYS A 79 -12.51 12.96 -29.23
CA LYS A 79 -12.01 13.33 -30.56
C LYS A 79 -12.65 14.68 -30.97
N PRO A 80 -11.90 15.61 -31.57
CA PRO A 80 -12.52 16.77 -32.20
C PRO A 80 -13.52 16.24 -33.22
N GLN A 81 -14.80 16.58 -33.05
CA GLN A 81 -15.80 16.43 -34.10
C GLN A 81 -15.23 17.19 -35.30
N ARG A 82 -14.71 16.46 -36.29
CA ARG A 82 -14.37 17.05 -37.59
C ARG A 82 -15.70 17.50 -38.18
N LYS A 83 -16.07 18.74 -37.87
CA LYS A 83 -17.23 19.40 -38.47
C LYS A 83 -16.85 19.59 -39.93
N PHE A 84 -17.30 18.64 -40.74
CA PHE A 84 -17.12 18.63 -42.18
C PHE A 84 -18.06 19.70 -42.72
N LEU A 85 -17.56 20.93 -42.82
CA LEU A 85 -18.12 22.04 -43.58
C LEU A 85 -16.97 22.65 -44.37
#